data_AF-A0AAV7G2J6-F1
#
_entry.id   AF-A0AAV7G2J6-F1
#
_cell.length_a   1.000
_cell.length_b   1.000
_cell.length_c   1.000
_cell.angle_alpha   90.00
_cell.angle_beta   90.00
_cell.angle_gamma   90.00
#
_symmetry.space_group_name_H-M   'P 1'
#
loop_
_entity.id
_entity.type
_entity.pdbx_description
1 polymer ?
#
loop_
_entity_poly.entity_id
_entity_poly.type
_entity_poly.pdbx_seq_one_letter_code
_entity_poly.pdbx_strand_id
1 'polypeptide(L)'
;MEARENAAATLFSLSVIDANKITIGAAGAIPALIDLLCQGSPRGKKDAATAIFNLSIYQGNKVRAVKAGIVIHLLRLLTDPSGGMLDEALAIMAILASHHDGRLAIAEATPIPILVEVMRIGTPRNRENSAAVLYSLCAGDVQQVKIAREVGAEEALKELLETGTDRAKRKAGSLLELIHRGT
;
A
#
# COMPACT_ATOMS: atom_id res chain seq x y z
N MET A 1 14.77 22.35 1.04
CA MET A 1 14.00 21.31 0.33
C MET A 1 14.95 20.41 -0.45
N GLU A 2 15.74 20.98 -1.36
CA GLU A 2 16.74 20.28 -2.18
C GLU A 2 17.66 19.31 -1.40
N ALA A 3 18.24 19.74 -0.28
CA ALA A 3 19.08 18.85 0.54
C ALA A 3 18.34 17.59 1.06
N ARG A 4 17.05 17.71 1.41
CA ARG A 4 16.23 16.56 1.86
C ARG A 4 15.95 15.61 0.70
N GLU A 5 15.72 16.15 -0.49
CA GLU A 5 15.46 15.37 -1.70
C GLU A 5 16.71 14.64 -2.19
N ASN A 6 17.88 15.29 -2.15
CA ASN A 6 19.16 14.64 -2.45
C ASN A 6 19.48 13.52 -1.45
N ALA A 7 19.17 13.74 -0.17
CA ALA A 7 19.29 12.69 0.85
C ALA A 7 18.32 11.52 0.57
N ALA A 8 17.07 11.79 0.21
CA ALA A 8 16.10 10.75 -0.15
C ALA A 8 16.52 9.96 -1.40
N ALA A 9 17.05 10.61 -2.43
CA ALA A 9 17.60 9.95 -3.62
C ALA A 9 18.80 9.04 -3.27
N THR A 10 19.65 9.49 -2.36
CA THR A 10 20.78 8.68 -1.84
C THR A 10 20.26 7.46 -1.07
N LEU A 11 19.31 7.67 -0.15
CA LEU A 11 18.69 6.58 0.62
C LEU A 11 17.94 5.60 -0.28
N PHE A 12 17.25 6.09 -1.32
CA PHE A 12 16.65 5.27 -2.35
C PHE A 12 17.72 4.37 -3.00
N SER A 13 18.82 4.94 -3.48
CA SER A 13 19.89 4.17 -4.12
C SER A 13 20.48 3.11 -3.18
N LEU A 14 20.72 3.46 -1.92
CA LEU A 14 21.26 2.53 -0.91
C LEU A 14 20.24 1.46 -0.47
N SER A 15 18.94 1.76 -0.50
CA SER A 15 17.87 0.87 -0.04
C SER A 15 17.65 -0.36 -0.91
N VAL A 16 18.16 -0.35 -2.15
CA VAL A 16 18.11 -1.49 -3.07
C VAL A 16 18.93 -2.67 -2.52
N ILE A 17 19.96 -2.40 -1.70
CA ILE A 17 20.82 -3.40 -1.08
C ILE A 17 20.20 -3.90 0.22
N ASP A 18 19.89 -5.20 0.30
CA ASP A 18 19.24 -5.82 1.46
C ASP A 18 19.96 -5.56 2.79
N ALA A 19 21.29 -5.65 2.79
CA ALA A 19 22.12 -5.43 3.96
C ALA A 19 21.97 -4.01 4.56
N ASN A 20 21.63 -3.01 3.73
CA ASN A 20 21.50 -1.63 4.17
C ASN A 20 20.17 -1.34 4.86
N LYS A 21 19.12 -2.15 4.60
CA LYS A 21 17.75 -1.85 5.04
C LYS A 21 17.63 -1.77 6.56
N ILE A 22 18.31 -2.67 7.26
CA ILE A 22 18.32 -2.72 8.73
C ILE A 22 18.97 -1.45 9.28
N THR A 23 20.18 -1.13 8.83
CA THR A 23 20.96 0.01 9.30
C THR A 23 20.27 1.35 9.00
N ILE A 24 19.77 1.53 7.77
CA ILE A 24 19.05 2.76 7.37
C ILE A 24 17.78 2.94 8.21
N GLY A 25 17.00 1.86 8.39
CA GLY A 25 15.78 1.90 9.18
C GLY A 25 16.05 2.18 10.66
N ALA A 26 17.10 1.59 11.23
CA ALA A 26 17.53 1.83 12.61
C ALA A 26 18.07 3.25 12.84
N ALA A 27 18.65 3.87 11.81
CA ALA A 27 19.14 5.25 11.85
C ALA A 27 18.04 6.32 11.83
N GLY A 28 16.76 5.94 11.84
CA GLY A 28 15.64 6.89 11.91
C GLY A 28 15.27 7.52 10.57
N ALA A 29 15.66 6.93 9.43
CA ALA A 29 15.35 7.47 8.11
C ALA A 29 13.84 7.47 7.78
N ILE A 30 13.08 6.50 8.30
CA ILE A 30 11.68 6.26 7.89
C ILE A 30 10.76 7.47 8.18
N PRO A 31 10.72 8.05 9.39
CA PRO A 31 9.91 9.25 9.64
C PRO A 31 10.25 10.43 8.72
N ALA A 32 11.54 10.66 8.45
CA ALA A 32 11.97 11.74 7.56
C ALA A 32 11.54 11.51 6.11
N LEU A 33 11.56 10.26 5.64
CA LEU A 33 11.04 9.90 4.32
C LEU A 33 9.52 10.07 4.25
N ILE A 34 8.78 9.78 5.33
CA ILE A 34 7.32 10.00 5.39
C ILE A 34 6.98 11.49 5.33
N ASP A 35 7.74 12.34 6.02
CA ASP A 35 7.58 13.80 5.91
C ASP A 35 7.77 14.27 4.46
N LEU A 36 8.83 13.79 3.80
CA LEU A 36 9.10 14.14 2.40
C LEU A 36 8.06 13.57 1.43
N LEU A 37 7.51 12.38 1.70
CA LEU A 37 6.39 11.81 0.93
C LEU A 37 5.17 12.74 0.94
N CYS A 38 4.95 13.48 2.03
CA CYS A 38 3.81 14.38 2.16
C CYS A 38 4.10 15.78 1.61
N GLN A 39 5.28 16.33 1.92
CA GLN A 39 5.60 17.75 1.73
C GLN A 39 6.65 18.03 0.64
N GLY A 40 7.22 16.99 0.03
CA GLY A 40 8.26 17.12 -0.99
C GLY A 40 7.74 17.64 -2.33
N SER A 41 8.67 18.01 -3.22
CA SER A 41 8.35 18.19 -4.64
C SER A 41 7.87 16.87 -5.25
N PRO A 42 7.27 16.88 -6.45
CA PRO A 42 6.90 15.64 -7.15
C PRO A 42 8.05 14.63 -7.25
N ARG A 43 9.29 15.10 -7.47
CA ARG A 43 10.49 14.26 -7.46
C ARG A 43 10.79 13.73 -6.06
N GLY A 44 10.83 14.63 -5.07
CA GLY A 44 11.11 14.26 -3.68
C GLY A 44 10.12 13.22 -3.13
N LYS A 45 8.83 13.33 -3.48
CA LYS A 45 7.79 12.37 -3.11
C LYS A 45 8.02 10.99 -3.72
N LYS A 46 8.40 10.93 -5.01
CA LYS A 46 8.71 9.67 -5.70
C LYS A 46 9.96 8.99 -5.16
N ASP A 47 11.02 9.76 -4.93
CA ASP A 47 12.26 9.25 -4.32
C ASP A 47 11.99 8.72 -2.91
N ALA A 48 11.23 9.46 -2.10
CA ALA A 48 10.82 9.05 -0.76
C ALA A 48 9.96 7.78 -0.77
N ALA A 49 8.95 7.71 -1.63
CA ALA A 49 8.08 6.54 -1.76
C ALA A 49 8.88 5.29 -2.12
N THR A 50 9.78 5.40 -3.09
CA THR A 50 10.60 4.28 -3.55
C THR A 50 11.56 3.81 -2.45
N ALA A 51 12.21 4.75 -1.73
CA ALA A 51 13.05 4.41 -0.58
C ALA A 51 12.24 3.71 0.52
N ILE A 52 11.05 4.22 0.87
CA ILE A 52 10.18 3.59 1.88
C ILE A 52 9.79 2.18 1.46
N PHE A 53 9.38 1.98 0.21
CA PHE A 53 8.99 0.67 -0.31
C PHE A 53 10.15 -0.33 -0.19
N ASN A 54 11.34 0.02 -0.69
CA ASN A 54 12.52 -0.83 -0.65
C ASN A 54 12.95 -1.17 0.78
N LEU A 55 12.99 -0.17 1.66
CA LEU A 55 13.33 -0.37 3.07
C LEU A 55 12.31 -1.28 3.77
N SER A 56 11.04 -1.17 3.40
CA SER A 56 9.93 -1.96 3.96
C SER A 56 9.88 -3.41 3.47
N ILE A 57 10.76 -3.83 2.55
CA ILE A 57 10.96 -5.26 2.28
C ILE A 57 11.42 -5.98 3.56
N TYR A 58 12.24 -5.32 4.38
CA TYR A 58 12.59 -5.81 5.70
C TYR A 58 11.43 -5.62 6.69
N GLN A 59 11.01 -6.71 7.36
CA GLN A 59 9.84 -6.73 8.25
C GLN A 59 9.91 -5.68 9.37
N GLY A 60 11.09 -5.51 9.98
CA GLY A 60 11.26 -4.53 11.06
C GLY A 60 11.01 -3.08 10.60
N ASN A 61 11.22 -2.78 9.32
CA ASN A 61 10.95 -1.44 8.78
C ASN A 61 9.46 -1.22 8.49
N LYS A 62 8.68 -2.27 8.21
CA LYS A 62 7.22 -2.17 8.13
C LYS A 62 6.65 -1.70 9.47
N VAL A 63 7.10 -2.32 10.57
CA VAL A 63 6.71 -1.94 11.93
C VAL A 63 7.11 -0.49 12.23
N ARG A 64 8.33 -0.08 11.86
CA ARG A 64 8.78 1.31 12.02
C ARG A 64 7.92 2.30 11.24
N ALA A 65 7.56 1.98 9.99
CA ALA A 65 6.72 2.85 9.16
C ALA A 65 5.30 2.99 9.72
N VAL A 66 4.70 1.89 10.19
CA VAL A 66 3.39 1.89 10.86
C VAL A 66 3.44 2.74 12.13
N LYS A 67 4.44 2.54 13.00
CA LYS A 67 4.63 3.34 14.21
C LYS A 67 4.87 4.82 13.92
N ALA A 68 5.46 5.14 12.78
CA ALA A 68 5.64 6.51 12.30
C ALA A 68 4.38 7.11 11.64
N GLY A 69 3.24 6.40 11.67
CA GLY A 69 1.95 6.93 11.21
C GLY A 69 1.75 6.92 9.70
N ILE A 70 2.51 6.13 8.93
CA ILE A 70 2.47 6.19 7.46
C ILE A 70 1.06 5.92 6.87
N VAL A 71 0.24 5.10 7.52
CA VAL A 71 -1.04 4.61 6.96
C VAL A 71 -2.01 5.75 6.62
N ILE A 72 -2.16 6.73 7.53
CA ILE A 72 -3.07 7.87 7.28
C ILE A 72 -2.58 8.76 6.12
N HIS A 73 -1.27 8.87 5.95
CA HIS A 73 -0.67 9.61 4.84
C HIS A 73 -0.89 8.89 3.51
N LEU A 74 -0.75 7.55 3.48
CA LEU A 74 -1.04 6.76 2.28
C LEU A 74 -2.51 6.89 1.89
N LEU A 75 -3.44 6.81 2.84
CA LEU A 75 -4.88 6.99 2.56
C LEU A 75 -5.18 8.34 1.92
N ARG A 76 -4.59 9.42 2.44
CA ARG A 76 -4.74 10.76 1.84
C ARG A 76 -4.26 10.80 0.39
N LEU A 77 -3.14 10.14 0.10
CA LEU A 77 -2.61 10.03 -1.27
C LEU A 77 -3.50 9.18 -2.19
N LEU A 78 -4.19 8.16 -1.66
CA LEU A 78 -5.15 7.37 -2.45
C LEU A 78 -6.37 8.19 -2.88
N THR A 79 -6.76 9.18 -2.07
CA THR A 79 -7.93 10.03 -2.31
C THR A 79 -7.59 11.37 -2.96
N ASP A 80 -6.32 11.61 -3.31
CA ASP A 80 -5.88 12.85 -3.97
C ASP A 80 -5.83 12.65 -5.50
N PRO A 81 -6.86 13.10 -6.25
CA PRO A 81 -6.91 12.92 -7.69
C PRO A 81 -5.86 13.74 -8.45
N SER A 82 -5.27 14.76 -7.81
CA SER A 82 -4.25 15.63 -8.41
C SER A 82 -2.82 15.24 -8.03
N GLY A 83 -2.67 14.32 -7.07
CA GLY A 83 -1.41 14.06 -6.37
C GLY A 83 -0.40 13.22 -7.14
N GLY A 84 -0.82 12.45 -8.15
CA GLY A 84 0.07 11.65 -9.00
C GLY A 84 0.91 10.59 -8.25
N MET A 85 0.48 10.20 -7.05
CA MET A 85 1.19 9.28 -6.14
C MET A 85 0.38 8.02 -5.80
N LEU A 86 -0.72 7.77 -6.52
CA LEU A 86 -1.64 6.65 -6.26
C LEU A 86 -0.93 5.29 -6.36
N ASP A 87 -0.11 5.10 -7.41
CA ASP A 87 0.66 3.87 -7.63
C ASP A 87 1.62 3.58 -6.49
N GLU A 88 2.40 4.60 -6.12
CA GLU A 88 3.39 4.55 -5.05
C GLU A 88 2.72 4.28 -3.70
N ALA A 89 1.63 4.97 -3.40
CA ALA A 89 0.89 4.81 -2.15
C ALA A 89 0.30 3.39 -2.02
N LEU A 90 -0.30 2.85 -3.08
CA LEU A 90 -0.81 1.49 -3.10
C LEU A 90 0.30 0.44 -2.98
N ALA A 91 1.44 0.65 -3.62
CA ALA A 91 2.57 -0.28 -3.51
C ALA A 91 3.12 -0.33 -2.08
N ILE A 92 3.25 0.82 -1.42
CA ILE A 92 3.65 0.88 -0.01
C ILE A 92 2.57 0.25 0.88
N MET A 93 1.29 0.55 0.65
CA MET A 93 0.20 -0.06 1.43
C MET A 93 0.18 -1.59 1.28
N ALA A 94 0.40 -2.11 0.08
CA ALA A 94 0.46 -3.56 -0.19
C ALA A 94 1.63 -4.25 0.53
N ILE A 95 2.82 -3.62 0.57
CA ILE A 95 3.95 -4.21 1.30
C ILE A 95 3.73 -4.17 2.81
N LEU A 96 3.10 -3.12 3.35
CA LEU A 96 2.76 -3.03 4.76
C LEU A 96 1.69 -4.06 5.16
N ALA A 97 0.66 -4.25 4.32
CA ALA A 97 -0.39 -5.24 4.53
C ALA A 97 0.12 -6.70 4.50
N SER A 98 1.36 -6.96 4.08
CA SER A 98 1.97 -8.29 4.22
C SER A 98 2.44 -8.60 5.65
N HIS A 99 2.47 -7.61 6.55
CA HIS A 99 2.85 -7.78 7.96
C HIS A 99 1.63 -7.58 8.88
N HIS A 100 1.58 -8.29 10.01
CA HIS A 100 0.46 -8.24 10.95
C HIS A 100 0.14 -6.82 11.42
N ASP A 101 1.10 -6.08 11.97
CA ASP A 101 0.92 -4.69 12.42
C ASP A 101 0.43 -3.76 11.30
N GLY A 102 0.95 -3.96 10.09
CA GLY A 102 0.53 -3.18 8.93
C GLY A 102 -0.91 -3.49 8.54
N ARG A 103 -1.32 -4.76 8.54
CA ARG A 103 -2.72 -5.15 8.30
C ARG A 103 -3.66 -4.54 9.31
N LEU A 104 -3.35 -4.62 10.61
CA LEU A 104 -4.20 -4.07 11.66
C LEU A 104 -4.37 -2.56 11.49
N ALA A 105 -3.26 -1.83 11.37
CA ALA A 105 -3.29 -0.38 11.20
C ALA A 105 -4.02 0.05 9.92
N ILE A 106 -3.86 -0.71 8.82
CA ILE A 106 -4.59 -0.47 7.59
C ILE A 106 -6.08 -0.75 7.77
N ALA A 107 -6.47 -1.87 8.38
CA ALA A 107 -7.89 -2.22 8.62
C ALA A 107 -8.60 -1.17 9.49
N GLU A 108 -7.95 -0.72 10.56
CA GLU A 108 -8.45 0.34 11.46
C GLU A 108 -8.71 1.66 10.71
N ALA A 109 -7.95 1.93 9.65
CA ALA A 109 -8.09 3.13 8.85
C ALA A 109 -9.19 3.03 7.77
N THR A 110 -9.95 1.93 7.74
CA THR A 110 -11.16 1.72 6.90
C THR A 110 -10.96 1.95 5.39
N PRO A 111 -9.96 1.35 4.73
CA PRO A 111 -9.58 1.63 3.34
C PRO A 111 -10.51 0.97 2.32
N ILE A 112 -11.35 0.00 2.73
CA ILE A 112 -12.06 -0.90 1.82
C ILE A 112 -12.88 -0.15 0.74
N PRO A 113 -13.70 0.87 1.06
CA PRO A 113 -14.44 1.60 0.02
C PRO A 113 -13.52 2.21 -1.05
N ILE A 114 -12.39 2.79 -0.62
CA ILE A 114 -11.40 3.40 -1.52
C ILE A 114 -10.73 2.33 -2.39
N LEU A 115 -10.30 1.22 -1.79
CA LEU A 115 -9.68 0.11 -2.52
C LEU A 115 -10.62 -0.47 -3.57
N VAL A 116 -11.90 -0.62 -3.23
CA VAL A 116 -12.91 -1.15 -4.15
C VAL A 116 -13.14 -0.20 -5.31
N GLU A 117 -13.18 1.11 -5.07
CA GLU A 117 -13.29 2.09 -6.15
C GLU A 117 -12.07 2.07 -7.08
N VAL A 118 -10.86 2.02 -6.51
CA VAL A 118 -9.63 1.90 -7.31
C VAL A 118 -9.62 0.62 -8.15
N MET A 119 -10.19 -0.49 -7.66
CA MET A 119 -10.32 -1.72 -8.46
C MET A 119 -11.26 -1.57 -9.66
N ARG A 120 -12.21 -0.62 -9.65
CA ARG A 120 -13.13 -0.37 -10.77
C ARG A 120 -12.51 0.54 -11.82
N ILE A 121 -11.93 1.67 -11.40
CA ILE A 121 -11.53 2.75 -12.33
C ILE A 121 -10.02 2.90 -12.51
N GLY A 122 -9.20 2.17 -11.73
CA GLY A 122 -7.75 2.33 -11.72
C GLY A 122 -7.04 1.72 -12.93
N THR A 123 -5.75 2.04 -13.07
CA THR A 123 -4.87 1.35 -14.05
C THR A 123 -4.68 -0.13 -13.65
N PRO A 124 -4.23 -1.02 -14.56
CA PRO A 124 -3.95 -2.42 -14.22
C PRO A 124 -3.07 -2.59 -12.97
N ARG A 125 -2.07 -1.71 -12.78
CA ARG A 125 -1.20 -1.70 -11.61
C ARG A 125 -1.94 -1.28 -10.33
N ASN A 126 -2.77 -0.23 -10.39
CA ASN A 126 -3.57 0.21 -9.25
C ASN A 126 -4.56 -0.87 -8.81
N ARG A 127 -5.24 -1.49 -9.78
CA ARG A 127 -6.23 -2.54 -9.53
C ARG A 127 -5.58 -3.78 -8.90
N GLU A 128 -4.42 -4.20 -9.42
CA GLU A 128 -3.64 -5.32 -8.86
C GLU A 128 -3.23 -5.06 -7.40
N ASN A 129 -2.64 -3.91 -7.13
CA ASN A 129 -2.21 -3.58 -5.76
C ASN A 129 -3.39 -3.42 -4.81
N SER A 130 -4.50 -2.83 -5.27
CA SER A 130 -5.72 -2.69 -4.46
C SER A 130 -6.32 -4.04 -4.10
N ALA A 131 -6.40 -4.97 -5.06
CA ALA A 131 -6.84 -6.34 -4.81
C ALA A 131 -5.88 -7.09 -3.85
N ALA A 132 -4.57 -6.83 -3.92
CA ALA A 132 -3.60 -7.41 -3.00
C ALA A 132 -3.75 -6.89 -1.55
N VAL A 133 -4.00 -5.59 -1.37
CA VAL A 133 -4.30 -5.01 -0.06
C VAL A 133 -5.62 -5.59 0.46
N LEU A 134 -6.70 -5.52 -0.33
CA LEU A 134 -8.02 -6.03 0.06
C LEU A 134 -7.97 -7.51 0.45
N TYR A 135 -7.28 -8.35 -0.34
CA TYR A 135 -7.05 -9.75 0.01
C TYR A 135 -6.35 -9.89 1.35
N SER A 136 -5.32 -9.08 1.61
CA SER A 136 -4.58 -9.17 2.87
C SER A 136 -5.44 -8.81 4.07
N LEU A 137 -6.37 -7.86 3.93
CA LEU A 137 -7.31 -7.47 4.98
C LEU A 137 -8.39 -8.54 5.21
N CYS A 138 -8.94 -9.11 4.13
CA CYS A 138 -9.99 -10.12 4.21
C CYS A 138 -9.49 -11.51 4.62
N ALA A 139 -8.22 -11.84 4.33
CA ALA A 139 -7.64 -13.15 4.62
C ALA A 139 -7.53 -13.37 6.14
N GLY A 140 -8.55 -14.03 6.70
CA GLY A 140 -8.64 -14.34 8.12
C GLY A 140 -9.45 -13.34 8.96
N ASP A 141 -10.15 -12.38 8.33
CA ASP A 141 -11.01 -11.42 9.02
C ASP A 141 -12.41 -11.36 8.37
N VAL A 142 -13.38 -11.99 9.05
CA VAL A 142 -14.77 -12.07 8.59
C VAL A 142 -15.44 -10.70 8.56
N GLN A 143 -15.05 -9.77 9.44
CA GLN A 143 -15.62 -8.41 9.44
C GLN A 143 -15.17 -7.64 8.21
N GLN A 144 -13.87 -7.74 7.84
CA GLN A 144 -13.39 -7.11 6.61
C GLN A 144 -14.04 -7.72 5.36
N VAL A 145 -14.29 -9.04 5.34
CA VAL A 145 -15.04 -9.71 4.25
C VAL A 145 -16.47 -9.16 4.15
N LYS A 146 -17.16 -8.99 5.29
CA LYS A 146 -18.52 -8.43 5.33
C LYS A 146 -18.55 -6.99 4.80
N ILE A 147 -17.63 -6.14 5.25
CA ILE A 147 -17.51 -4.75 4.76
C ILE A 147 -17.26 -4.74 3.25
N ALA A 148 -16.34 -5.57 2.75
CA ALA A 148 -16.05 -5.67 1.33
C ALA A 148 -17.30 -6.04 0.51
N ARG A 149 -18.12 -6.98 1.02
CA ARG A 149 -19.39 -7.34 0.38
C ARG A 149 -20.36 -6.17 0.37
N GLU A 150 -20.55 -5.50 1.49
CA GLU A 150 -21.50 -4.38 1.66
C GLU A 150 -21.20 -3.20 0.73
N VAL A 151 -19.92 -2.95 0.42
CA VAL A 151 -19.52 -1.88 -0.53
C VAL A 151 -19.48 -2.32 -1.99
N GLY A 152 -19.97 -3.54 -2.28
CA GLY A 152 -20.05 -4.06 -3.64
C GLY A 152 -18.70 -4.45 -4.24
N ALA A 153 -17.78 -5.02 -3.44
CA ALA A 153 -16.51 -5.54 -3.96
C ALA A 153 -16.71 -6.69 -4.96
N GLU A 154 -17.78 -7.47 -4.82
CA GLU A 154 -18.03 -8.65 -5.66
C GLU A 154 -18.03 -8.33 -7.16
N GLU A 155 -18.74 -7.28 -7.58
CA GLU A 155 -18.81 -6.88 -8.99
C GLU A 155 -17.46 -6.39 -9.51
N ALA A 156 -16.74 -5.60 -8.71
CA ALA A 156 -15.38 -5.16 -9.06
C ALA A 156 -14.40 -6.34 -9.20
N LEU A 157 -14.55 -7.38 -8.37
CA LEU A 157 -13.71 -8.58 -8.42
C LEU A 157 -14.03 -9.47 -9.63
N LYS A 158 -15.31 -9.61 -10.01
CA LYS A 158 -15.72 -10.31 -11.23
C LYS A 158 -15.13 -9.64 -12.47
N GLU A 159 -15.24 -8.32 -12.57
CA GLU A 159 -14.64 -7.57 -13.67
C GLU A 159 -13.11 -7.75 -13.71
N LEU A 160 -12.47 -7.81 -12.54
CA LEU A 160 -11.02 -8.01 -12.44
C LEU A 160 -10.59 -9.43 -12.87
N LEU A 161 -11.43 -10.46 -12.72
CA LEU A 161 -11.17 -11.80 -13.26
C LEU A 161 -11.10 -11.81 -14.79
N GLU A 162 -11.87 -10.96 -15.45
CA GLU A 162 -11.92 -10.88 -16.90
C GLU A 162 -10.78 -10.00 -17.44
N THR A 163 -10.60 -8.82 -16.84
CA THR A 163 -9.77 -7.74 -17.41
C THR A 163 -8.44 -7.50 -16.69
N GLY A 164 -8.24 -8.09 -15.51
CA GLY A 164 -7.06 -7.86 -14.67
C GLY A 164 -5.79 -8.55 -15.16
N THR A 165 -4.66 -8.25 -14.53
CA THR A 165 -3.40 -9.01 -14.68
C THR A 165 -3.54 -10.42 -14.07
N ASP A 166 -2.66 -11.36 -14.40
CA ASP A 166 -2.69 -12.71 -13.82
C ASP A 166 -2.64 -12.71 -12.29
N ARG A 167 -1.93 -11.75 -11.70
CA ARG A 167 -1.88 -11.59 -10.25
C ARG A 167 -3.18 -11.01 -9.70
N ALA A 168 -3.75 -10.01 -10.37
CA ALA A 168 -5.05 -9.45 -10.00
C ALA A 168 -6.16 -10.52 -10.09
N LYS A 169 -6.20 -11.31 -11.16
CA LYS A 169 -7.17 -12.41 -11.36
C LYS A 169 -7.07 -13.46 -10.25
N ARG A 170 -5.87 -13.91 -9.91
CA ARG A 170 -5.67 -14.87 -8.79
C ARG A 170 -6.18 -14.33 -7.46
N LYS A 171 -5.91 -13.05 -7.16
CA LYS A 171 -6.40 -12.39 -5.94
C LYS A 171 -7.91 -12.20 -5.95
N ALA A 172 -8.48 -11.83 -7.10
CA ALA A 172 -9.92 -11.69 -7.27
C ALA A 172 -10.66 -13.01 -7.03
N GLY A 173 -10.20 -14.11 -7.63
CA GLY A 173 -10.78 -15.44 -7.41
C GLY A 173 -10.73 -15.85 -5.94
N SER A 174 -9.58 -15.67 -5.28
CA SER A 174 -9.45 -15.97 -3.85
C SER A 174 -10.37 -15.11 -2.97
N LEU A 175 -10.54 -13.83 -3.30
CA LEU A 175 -11.43 -12.92 -2.58
C LEU A 175 -12.91 -13.30 -2.77
N LEU A 176 -13.32 -13.67 -3.98
CA LEU A 176 -14.67 -14.12 -4.26
C LEU A 176 -15.00 -15.40 -3.49
N GLU A 177 -14.07 -16.36 -3.42
CA GLU A 177 -14.23 -17.53 -2.57
C GLU A 177 -14.42 -17.17 -1.09
N LEU A 178 -13.65 -16.21 -0.56
CA LEU A 178 -13.80 -15.75 0.82
C LEU A 178 -15.17 -15.09 1.04
N ILE A 179 -15.61 -14.25 0.09
CA ILE A 179 -16.92 -13.60 0.14
C ILE A 179 -18.02 -14.65 0.12
N HIS A 180 -17.94 -15.68 -0.73
CA HIS A 180 -18.98 -16.72 -0.83
C HIS A 180 -18.96 -17.72 0.34
N ARG A 181 -17.81 -17.97 0.98
CA ARG A 181 -17.74 -18.84 2.18
C ARG A 181 -18.26 -18.15 3.44
N GLY A 182 -18.27 -16.82 3.48
CA GLY A 182 -18.82 -16.03 4.58
C GLY A 182 -20.32 -15.77 4.48
N THR A 183 -21.06 -16.50 3.63
CA THR A 183 -22.53 -16.54 3.61
C THR A 183 -23.03 -17.70 4.47
#